data_AF-A0A2T5JS22-F1
#
_entry.id   AF-A0A2T5JS22-F1
#
_cell.length_a   1.000
_cell.length_b   1.000
_cell.length_c   1.000
_cell.angle_alpha   90.00
_cell.angle_beta   90.00
_cell.angle_gamma   90.00
#
_symmetry.space_group_name_H-M   'P 1'
#
loop_
_entity.id
_entity.type
_entity.pdbx_description
1 polymer ?
#
loop_
_entity_poly.entity_id
_entity_poly.type
_entity_poly.pdbx_seq_one_letter_code
_entity_poly.pdbx_strand_id
1 'polypeptide(L)'
;MPTLSSRAKSINKEFKEHKRARGKTNIDWLRAHWRNDRVAILLLGGTGLVDFRLRVAQSHFRNDLTPSHWSHVALLGQGEAKALATAPLYEISLMPAEGFGFPPASNGVQKTVLGRYADPKSFPNIAILYLPASVTPKKLMDTLEQFQQQRIVLDAVQLLLAWLGYVWGAGRTGNPLLDGMGIPSAAMLETVTGAEGFDLTPGLESRASCPEAIWQSARWWHDYHKENKEGAITGAFCTTHYLPT
;
A
#
# COMPACT_ATOMS: atom_id res chain seq x y z
N MET A 1 -3.36 13.99 -22.19
CA MET A 1 -2.00 13.53 -21.86
C MET A 1 -1.84 12.12 -22.40
N PRO A 2 -0.71 11.73 -22.99
CA PRO A 2 -0.48 10.33 -23.32
C PRO A 2 -0.47 9.52 -22.01
N THR A 3 -1.45 8.64 -21.83
CA THR A 3 -1.47 7.66 -20.74
C THR A 3 -0.30 6.71 -20.97
N LEU A 4 0.73 6.78 -20.11
CA LEU A 4 1.78 5.78 -20.09
C LEU A 4 1.14 4.41 -19.86
N SER A 5 1.44 3.45 -20.72
CA SER A 5 1.06 2.05 -20.55
C SER A 5 2.31 1.21 -20.38
N SER A 6 2.24 0.20 -19.52
CA SER A 6 3.34 -0.74 -19.38
C SER A 6 3.59 -1.48 -20.71
N ARG A 7 4.87 -1.62 -21.05
CA ARG A 7 5.34 -2.40 -22.21
C ARG A 7 5.65 -3.86 -21.87
N ALA A 8 5.47 -4.27 -20.61
CA ALA A 8 5.83 -5.60 -20.17
C ALA A 8 4.98 -6.68 -20.85
N LYS A 9 5.65 -7.68 -21.43
CA LYS A 9 4.99 -8.79 -22.12
C LYS A 9 4.62 -9.96 -21.20
N SER A 10 5.09 -9.94 -19.96
CA SER A 10 4.85 -10.99 -18.96
C SER A 10 4.88 -10.41 -17.55
N ILE A 11 4.37 -11.14 -16.57
CA ILE A 11 4.42 -10.72 -15.16
C ILE A 11 5.86 -10.79 -14.64
N ASN A 12 6.20 -9.86 -13.74
CA ASN A 12 7.46 -9.83 -13.00
C ASN A 12 7.73 -11.16 -12.26
N LYS A 13 8.83 -11.83 -12.63
CA LYS A 13 9.23 -13.11 -12.04
C LYS A 13 9.81 -12.98 -10.62
N GLU A 14 10.19 -11.77 -10.20
CA GLU A 14 10.71 -11.50 -8.87
C GLU A 14 9.61 -11.16 -7.85
N PHE A 15 8.35 -11.16 -8.30
CA PHE A 15 7.18 -10.91 -7.46
C PHE A 15 6.14 -12.02 -7.67
N LYS A 16 6.12 -13.00 -6.76
CA LYS A 16 5.44 -14.29 -6.97
C LYS A 16 4.46 -14.63 -5.85
N GLU A 17 3.45 -15.41 -6.20
CA GLU A 17 2.49 -15.91 -5.23
C GLU A 17 3.12 -17.04 -4.43
N HIS A 18 3.09 -16.92 -3.10
CA HIS A 18 3.47 -17.95 -2.16
C HIS A 18 2.33 -18.21 -1.19
N LYS A 19 1.78 -19.42 -1.21
CA LYS A 19 0.63 -19.78 -0.37
C LYS A 19 1.02 -19.81 1.11
N ARG A 20 0.18 -19.17 1.94
CA ARG A 20 0.25 -19.31 3.39
C ARG A 20 -0.12 -20.73 3.81
N ALA A 21 0.75 -21.38 4.57
CA ALA A 21 0.51 -22.73 5.07
C ALA A 21 -0.70 -22.77 6.02
N ARG A 22 -1.40 -23.91 6.06
CA ARG A 22 -2.61 -24.08 6.89
C ARG A 22 -2.28 -23.84 8.37
N GLY A 23 -3.12 -23.06 9.05
CA GLY A 23 -2.95 -22.74 10.47
C GLY A 23 -1.85 -21.73 10.79
N LYS A 24 -1.15 -21.19 9.78
CA LYS A 24 -0.15 -20.13 9.98
C LYS A 24 -0.78 -18.74 9.95
N THR A 25 -0.23 -17.86 10.77
CA THR A 25 -0.60 -16.43 10.83
C THR A 25 0.03 -15.65 9.68
N ASN A 26 -0.37 -14.39 9.52
CA ASN A 26 0.30 -13.47 8.58
C ASN A 26 1.75 -13.21 8.99
N ILE A 27 2.03 -13.18 10.30
CA ILE A 27 3.41 -13.00 10.81
C ILE A 27 4.30 -14.18 10.43
N ASP A 28 3.78 -15.41 10.53
CA ASP A 28 4.53 -16.60 10.15
C ASP A 28 4.85 -16.62 8.65
N TRP A 29 3.89 -16.21 7.82
CA TRP A 29 4.08 -16.08 6.38
C TRP A 29 5.12 -14.99 6.04
N LEU A 30 5.02 -13.81 6.65
CA LEU A 30 5.98 -12.73 6.44
C LEU A 30 7.39 -13.09 6.89
N ARG A 31 7.53 -13.83 8.00
CA ARG A 31 8.83 -14.27 8.50
C ARG A 31 9.60 -15.11 7.47
N ALA A 32 8.90 -15.92 6.67
CA ALA A 32 9.51 -16.72 5.61
C ALA A 32 9.98 -15.89 4.40
N HIS A 33 9.55 -14.63 4.30
CA HIS A 33 9.86 -13.73 3.20
C HIS A 33 10.64 -12.49 3.63
N TRP A 34 10.96 -12.35 4.93
CA TRP A 34 11.53 -11.14 5.51
C TRP A 34 12.96 -10.88 5.03
N ARG A 35 13.23 -9.61 4.71
CA ARG A 35 14.52 -9.07 4.34
C ARG A 35 14.72 -7.74 5.05
N ASN A 36 15.77 -7.65 5.86
CA ASN A 36 16.07 -6.46 6.64
C ASN A 36 16.97 -5.45 5.89
N ASP A 37 17.47 -5.80 4.71
CA ASP A 37 18.38 -4.98 3.89
C ASP A 37 17.66 -3.99 2.97
N ARG A 38 16.31 -4.03 2.91
CA ARG A 38 15.51 -3.25 1.95
C ARG A 38 14.32 -2.60 2.61
N VAL A 39 13.83 -1.53 1.98
CA VAL A 39 12.52 -0.96 2.30
C VAL A 39 11.44 -1.97 1.95
N ALA A 40 10.54 -2.24 2.89
CA ALA A 40 9.41 -3.13 2.71
C ALA A 40 8.08 -2.37 2.77
N ILE A 41 7.24 -2.57 1.77
CA ILE A 41 5.84 -2.14 1.73
C ILE A 41 4.96 -3.37 1.91
N LEU A 42 3.94 -3.27 2.76
CA LEU A 42 2.93 -4.31 2.93
C LEU A 42 1.64 -3.91 2.24
N LEU A 43 1.09 -4.82 1.43
CA LEU A 43 -0.30 -4.71 0.98
C LEU A 43 -1.16 -5.67 1.78
N LEU A 44 -2.34 -5.20 2.17
CA LEU A 44 -3.27 -5.91 3.04
C LEU A 44 -4.64 -5.89 2.38
N GLY A 45 -5.33 -7.03 2.38
CA GLY A 45 -6.72 -7.12 1.95
C GLY A 45 -7.57 -7.68 3.06
N GLY A 46 -8.33 -6.80 3.71
CA GLY A 46 -9.22 -7.14 4.81
C GLY A 46 -10.60 -7.64 4.37
N THR A 47 -11.37 -8.09 5.36
CA THR A 47 -12.75 -8.56 5.23
C THR A 47 -13.77 -7.63 5.88
N GLY A 48 -13.34 -6.55 6.54
CA GLY A 48 -14.22 -5.57 7.17
C GLY A 48 -15.02 -4.75 6.16
N LEU A 49 -16.03 -4.01 6.63
CA LEU A 49 -16.89 -3.19 5.77
C LEU A 49 -16.10 -2.08 5.05
N VAL A 50 -15.16 -1.44 5.75
CA VAL A 50 -14.27 -0.43 5.16
C VAL A 50 -13.39 -1.09 4.10
N ASP A 51 -12.78 -2.25 4.40
CA ASP A 51 -11.95 -2.98 3.45
C ASP A 51 -12.72 -3.36 2.18
N PHE A 52 -13.96 -3.83 2.34
CA PHE A 52 -14.85 -4.15 1.23
C PHE A 52 -15.05 -2.94 0.31
N ARG A 53 -15.44 -1.78 0.87
CA ARG A 53 -15.67 -0.56 0.09
C ARG A 53 -14.41 -0.08 -0.61
N LEU A 54 -13.26 -0.11 0.06
CA LEU A 54 -11.97 0.27 -0.54
C LEU A 54 -11.60 -0.66 -1.70
N ARG A 55 -11.82 -1.97 -1.56
CA ARG A 55 -11.53 -2.94 -2.61
C ARG A 55 -12.44 -2.76 -3.82
N VAL A 56 -13.72 -2.48 -3.60
CA VAL A 56 -14.69 -2.17 -4.68
C VAL A 56 -14.34 -0.85 -5.38
N ALA A 57 -13.97 0.19 -4.64
CA ALA A 57 -13.60 1.50 -5.20
C ALA A 57 -12.45 1.42 -6.23
N GLN A 58 -11.57 0.43 -6.09
CA GLN A 58 -10.41 0.23 -6.95
C GLN A 58 -10.71 -0.62 -8.20
N SER A 59 -11.94 -1.10 -8.41
CA SER A 59 -12.27 -2.00 -9.52
C SER A 59 -11.92 -1.43 -10.91
N HIS A 60 -12.03 -0.10 -11.08
CA HIS A 60 -11.73 0.59 -12.33
C HIS A 60 -10.24 0.54 -12.73
N PHE A 61 -9.34 0.19 -11.81
CA PHE A 61 -7.93 -0.04 -12.11
C PHE A 61 -7.65 -1.44 -12.65
N ARG A 62 -8.67 -2.30 -12.70
CA ARG A 62 -8.55 -3.66 -13.22
C ARG A 62 -9.30 -3.79 -14.53
N ASN A 63 -8.67 -4.45 -15.49
CA ASN A 63 -9.29 -4.74 -16.79
C ASN A 63 -10.54 -5.63 -16.70
N ASP A 64 -10.63 -6.43 -15.64
CA ASP A 64 -11.77 -7.32 -15.40
C ASP A 64 -12.89 -6.68 -14.56
N LEU A 65 -12.71 -5.42 -14.13
CA LEU A 65 -13.62 -4.68 -13.24
C LEU A 65 -13.96 -5.40 -11.93
N THR A 66 -13.21 -6.43 -11.56
CA THR A 66 -13.39 -7.11 -10.28
C THR A 66 -12.85 -6.23 -9.16
N PRO A 67 -13.37 -6.34 -7.92
CA PRO A 67 -12.79 -5.64 -6.79
C PRO A 67 -11.31 -5.99 -6.58
N SER A 68 -10.50 -5.01 -6.13
CA SER A 68 -9.11 -5.24 -5.79
C SER A 68 -8.94 -6.35 -4.74
N HIS A 69 -7.77 -6.99 -4.73
CA HIS A 69 -7.40 -7.88 -3.62
C HIS A 69 -6.98 -7.12 -2.36
N TRP A 70 -6.72 -5.82 -2.48
CA TRP A 70 -6.02 -5.00 -1.49
C TRP A 70 -6.89 -3.83 -1.04
N SER A 71 -7.04 -3.66 0.27
CA SER A 71 -7.75 -2.53 0.88
C SER A 71 -6.79 -1.49 1.45
N HIS A 72 -5.58 -1.89 1.82
CA HIS A 72 -4.68 -1.03 2.58
C HIS A 72 -3.21 -1.30 2.25
N VAL A 73 -2.37 -0.32 2.55
CA VAL A 73 -0.92 -0.40 2.40
C VAL A 73 -0.22 0.23 3.60
N ALA A 74 0.94 -0.29 3.98
CA ALA A 74 1.75 0.24 5.07
C ALA A 74 3.24 0.15 4.75
N LEU A 75 4.04 1.11 5.25
CA LEU A 75 5.49 1.02 5.28
C LEU A 75 5.91 0.18 6.49
N LEU A 76 6.67 -0.89 6.25
CA LEU A 76 7.24 -1.69 7.33
C LEU A 76 8.62 -1.14 7.70
N GLY A 77 8.73 -0.66 8.93
CA GLY A 77 9.99 -0.18 9.49
C GLY A 77 10.96 -1.31 9.80
N GLN A 78 12.18 -0.93 10.18
CA GLN A 78 13.22 -1.91 10.50
C GLN A 78 12.81 -2.81 11.68
N GLY A 79 13.13 -4.09 11.55
CA GLY A 79 12.83 -5.10 12.55
C GLY A 79 13.57 -6.41 12.27
N GLU A 80 13.67 -7.25 13.30
CA GLU A 80 14.22 -8.58 13.17
C GLU A 80 13.12 -9.61 12.86
N ALA A 81 13.46 -10.65 12.09
CA ALA A 81 12.52 -11.73 11.74
C ALA A 81 11.84 -12.36 12.96
N LYS A 82 12.57 -12.48 14.08
CA LYS A 82 12.05 -13.06 15.34
C LYS A 82 11.04 -12.15 16.04
N ALA A 83 11.21 -10.84 15.92
CA ALA A 83 10.38 -9.81 16.55
C ALA A 83 9.45 -9.10 15.55
N LEU A 84 9.15 -9.74 14.42
CA LEU A 84 8.41 -9.09 13.33
C LEU A 84 7.02 -8.62 13.77
N ALA A 85 6.35 -9.32 14.69
CA ALA A 85 5.05 -8.91 15.23
C ALA A 85 5.07 -7.54 15.92
N THR A 86 6.20 -7.13 16.50
CA THR A 86 6.38 -5.83 17.15
C THR A 86 7.08 -4.82 16.24
N ALA A 87 7.39 -5.19 14.99
CA ALA A 87 8.02 -4.29 14.05
C ALA A 87 7.09 -3.10 13.76
N PRO A 88 7.62 -1.87 13.72
CA PRO A 88 6.81 -0.69 13.51
C PRO A 88 6.25 -0.66 12.09
N LEU A 89 4.99 -0.24 11.96
CA LEU A 89 4.36 0.11 10.70
C LEU A 89 4.04 1.60 10.69
N TYR A 90 4.25 2.21 9.53
CA TYR A 90 3.83 3.58 9.26
C TYR A 90 2.75 3.57 8.17
N GLU A 91 1.57 4.10 8.51
CA GLU A 91 0.38 4.00 7.67
C GLU A 91 -0.56 5.18 7.89
N ILE A 92 -1.46 5.42 6.94
CA ILE A 92 -2.63 6.27 7.15
C ILE A 92 -3.87 5.38 7.07
N SER A 93 -4.28 4.83 8.21
CA SER A 93 -5.44 3.95 8.32
C SER A 93 -6.74 4.73 8.41
N LEU A 94 -7.77 4.25 7.73
CA LEU A 94 -9.17 4.68 7.89
C LEU A 94 -9.89 3.98 9.04
N MET A 95 -9.18 3.16 9.81
CA MET A 95 -9.69 2.54 11.03
C MET A 95 -8.56 2.51 12.07
N PRO A 96 -7.99 3.64 12.51
CA PRO A 96 -6.95 3.63 13.54
C PRO A 96 -7.46 3.00 14.84
N ALA A 97 -6.62 2.23 15.53
CA ALA A 97 -7.01 1.52 16.75
C ALA A 97 -7.45 2.49 17.87
N GLU A 98 -6.75 3.62 17.99
CA GLU A 98 -7.02 4.68 18.98
C GLU A 98 -8.05 5.72 18.48
N GLY A 99 -8.67 5.49 17.32
CA GLY A 99 -9.50 6.50 16.66
C GLY A 99 -8.68 7.62 15.99
N PHE A 100 -9.36 8.62 15.44
CA PHE A 100 -8.74 9.61 14.54
C PHE A 100 -8.13 10.83 15.27
N GLY A 101 -8.45 11.04 16.54
CA GLY A 101 -8.13 12.30 17.23
C GLY A 101 -8.73 13.53 16.52
N PHE A 102 -8.19 14.73 16.79
CA PHE A 102 -8.66 15.97 16.16
C PHE A 102 -7.60 17.08 16.14
N PRO A 103 -7.19 17.61 14.96
CA PRO A 103 -6.79 16.87 13.77
C PRO A 103 -5.42 16.17 13.95
N PRO A 104 -5.08 15.15 13.15
CA PRO A 104 -3.80 14.46 13.29
C PRO A 104 -2.61 15.43 13.08
N ALA A 105 -1.74 15.53 14.08
CA ALA A 105 -0.56 16.40 14.04
C ALA A 105 0.48 15.92 13.00
N SER A 106 0.51 14.62 12.70
CA SER A 106 1.48 13.94 11.84
C SER A 106 1.03 13.78 10.38
N ASN A 107 0.26 14.75 9.87
CA ASN A 107 -0.37 14.67 8.53
C ASN A 107 -1.12 13.33 8.32
N GLY A 108 -1.80 12.83 9.35
CA GLY A 108 -2.55 11.57 9.30
C GLY A 108 -1.72 10.30 9.47
N VAL A 109 -0.38 10.36 9.46
CA VAL A 109 0.48 9.18 9.62
C VAL A 109 0.40 8.65 11.04
N GLN A 110 0.13 7.36 11.15
CA GLN A 110 0.02 6.60 12.38
C GLN A 110 1.19 5.62 12.46
N LYS A 111 1.74 5.47 13.66
CA LYS A 111 2.73 4.43 13.97
C LYS A 111 2.03 3.31 14.74
N THR A 112 2.01 2.11 14.17
CA THR A 112 1.46 0.91 14.81
C THR A 112 2.49 -0.22 14.79
N VAL A 113 2.09 -1.43 15.15
CA VAL A 113 2.90 -2.64 15.04
C VAL A 113 2.28 -3.63 14.06
N LEU A 114 3.12 -4.42 13.39
CA LEU A 114 2.69 -5.40 12.40
C LEU A 114 1.71 -6.44 12.97
N GLY A 115 1.84 -6.78 14.25
CA GLY A 115 0.98 -7.75 14.94
C GLY A 115 -0.51 -7.45 14.83
N ARG A 116 -0.88 -6.18 14.58
CA ARG A 116 -2.25 -5.76 14.28
C ARG A 116 -2.88 -6.54 13.12
N TYR A 117 -2.08 -6.91 12.12
CA TYR A 117 -2.51 -7.60 10.92
C TYR A 117 -2.21 -9.11 10.95
N ALA A 118 -1.97 -9.69 12.14
CA ALA A 118 -1.56 -11.08 12.28
C ALA A 118 -2.65 -12.10 11.90
N ASP A 119 -3.93 -11.77 12.13
CA ASP A 119 -5.05 -12.68 11.93
C ASP A 119 -5.40 -12.84 10.44
N PRO A 120 -5.22 -14.04 9.85
CA PRO A 120 -5.54 -14.30 8.46
C PRO A 120 -7.06 -14.36 8.17
N LYS A 121 -7.93 -14.39 9.17
CA LYS A 121 -9.39 -14.27 8.93
C LYS A 121 -9.80 -12.82 8.69
N SER A 122 -9.24 -11.91 9.47
CA SER A 122 -9.45 -10.47 9.31
C SER A 122 -8.72 -9.92 8.07
N PHE A 123 -7.49 -10.38 7.82
CA PHE A 123 -6.66 -9.97 6.68
C PHE A 123 -6.18 -11.19 5.88
N PRO A 124 -7.06 -11.82 5.09
CA PRO A 124 -6.75 -13.03 4.33
C PRO A 124 -5.73 -12.82 3.22
N ASN A 125 -5.72 -11.63 2.61
CA ASN A 125 -4.76 -11.29 1.55
C ASN A 125 -3.62 -10.46 2.13
N ILE A 126 -2.40 -10.84 1.79
CA ILE A 126 -1.19 -10.15 2.22
C ILE A 126 -0.12 -10.18 1.13
N ALA A 127 0.62 -9.09 0.98
CA ALA A 127 1.84 -9.06 0.17
C ALA A 127 2.94 -8.28 0.88
N ILE A 128 4.17 -8.65 0.59
CA ILE A 128 5.37 -7.89 0.97
C ILE A 128 6.12 -7.54 -0.31
N LEU A 129 6.34 -6.24 -0.50
CA LEU A 129 7.00 -5.66 -1.65
C LEU A 129 8.30 -5.03 -1.15
N TYR A 130 9.41 -5.34 -1.80
CA TYR A 130 10.70 -4.71 -1.55
C TYR A 130 10.99 -3.73 -2.67
N LEU A 131 11.21 -2.47 -2.28
CA LEU A 131 11.69 -1.46 -3.20
C LEU A 131 13.14 -1.78 -3.63
N PRO A 132 13.57 -1.28 -4.80
CA PRO A 132 14.94 -1.47 -5.26
C PRO A 132 15.97 -0.80 -4.33
N ALA A 133 17.23 -1.21 -4.47
CA ALA A 133 18.32 -0.73 -3.62
C ALA A 133 18.63 0.78 -3.77
N SER A 134 18.13 1.40 -4.84
CA SER A 134 18.14 2.85 -5.04
C SER A 134 17.37 3.60 -3.95
N VAL A 135 16.32 3.00 -3.40
CA VAL A 135 15.53 3.56 -2.29
C VAL A 135 16.09 3.05 -0.97
N THR A 136 16.85 3.90 -0.29
CA THR A 136 17.48 3.52 0.99
C THR A 136 16.51 3.69 2.17
N PRO A 137 16.48 2.75 3.14
CA PRO A 137 15.61 2.86 4.31
C PRO A 137 15.77 4.17 5.09
N LYS A 138 17.02 4.64 5.27
CA LYS A 138 17.30 5.86 6.02
C LYS A 138 16.64 7.09 5.37
N LYS A 139 16.94 7.34 4.09
CA LYS A 139 16.39 8.52 3.40
C LYS A 139 14.87 8.50 3.34
N LEU A 140 14.29 7.34 3.05
CA LEU A 140 12.83 7.21 3.01
C LEU A 140 12.19 7.52 4.38
N MET A 141 12.81 7.10 5.48
CA MET A 141 12.34 7.44 6.82
C MET A 141 12.50 8.94 7.12
N ASP A 142 13.63 9.56 6.75
CA ASP A 142 13.85 11.01 6.89
C ASP A 142 12.77 11.79 6.11
N THR A 143 12.45 11.36 4.89
CA THR A 143 11.40 11.96 4.04
C THR A 143 9.99 11.72 4.58
N LEU A 144 9.74 10.55 5.18
CA LEU A 144 8.48 10.30 5.89
C LEU A 144 8.32 11.23 7.10
N GLU A 145 9.38 11.48 7.85
CA GLU A 145 9.35 12.44 8.97
C GLU A 145 9.05 13.86 8.49
N GLN A 146 9.62 14.28 7.36
CA GLN A 146 9.28 15.56 6.74
C GLN A 146 7.81 15.60 6.28
N PHE A 147 7.32 14.53 5.63
CA PHE A 147 5.92 14.40 5.23
C PHE A 147 4.94 14.56 6.41
N GLN A 148 5.29 14.04 7.59
CA GLN A 148 4.46 14.17 8.78
C GLN A 148 4.31 15.63 9.26
N GLN A 149 5.29 16.48 8.97
CA GLN A 149 5.34 17.87 9.44
C GLN A 149 4.75 18.87 8.43
N GLN A 150 4.50 18.46 7.19
CA GLN A 150 4.05 19.34 6.12
C GLN A 150 2.81 18.81 5.40
N ARG A 151 1.95 19.71 4.94
CA ARG A 151 0.75 19.39 4.15
C ARG A 151 0.78 19.97 2.73
N ILE A 152 1.92 20.53 2.32
CA ILE A 152 2.08 21.29 1.07
C ILE A 152 2.00 20.36 -0.14
N VAL A 153 2.69 19.22 -0.09
CA VAL A 153 2.74 18.26 -1.22
C VAL A 153 1.47 17.41 -1.28
N LEU A 154 1.00 16.97 -0.11
CA LEU A 154 -0.24 16.22 0.05
C LEU A 154 -0.86 16.55 1.41
N ASP A 155 -2.06 17.13 1.41
CA ASP A 155 -2.87 17.22 2.62
C ASP A 155 -3.58 15.89 2.84
N ALA A 156 -2.91 14.98 3.55
CA ALA A 156 -3.45 13.67 3.82
C ALA A 156 -4.59 13.69 4.85
N VAL A 157 -4.75 14.77 5.62
CA VAL A 157 -5.91 14.97 6.50
C VAL A 157 -7.15 15.27 5.67
N GLN A 158 -7.05 16.16 4.68
CA GLN A 158 -8.13 16.39 3.72
C GLN A 158 -8.50 15.10 2.97
N LEU A 159 -7.49 14.37 2.50
CA LEU A 159 -7.68 13.10 1.79
C LEU A 159 -8.37 12.05 2.68
N LEU A 160 -7.96 11.95 3.94
CA LEU A 160 -8.58 11.08 4.93
C LEU A 160 -10.07 11.41 5.12
N LEU A 161 -10.45 12.69 5.25
CA LEU A 161 -11.85 13.09 5.39
C LEU A 161 -12.70 12.71 4.16
N ALA A 162 -12.17 12.91 2.95
CA ALA A 162 -12.87 12.51 1.72
C ALA A 162 -13.14 11.01 1.70
N TRP A 163 -12.14 10.20 2.05
CA TRP A 163 -12.27 8.76 2.12
C TRP A 163 -13.19 8.29 3.24
N LEU A 164 -13.17 8.93 4.42
CA LEU A 164 -14.10 8.62 5.51
C LEU A 164 -15.55 8.88 5.09
N GLY A 165 -15.81 9.99 4.38
CA GLY A 165 -17.13 10.25 3.79
C GLY A 165 -17.61 9.06 2.94
N TYR A 166 -16.76 8.60 2.02
CA TYR A 166 -17.06 7.48 1.13
C TYR A 166 -17.26 6.16 1.88
N VAL A 167 -16.32 5.77 2.75
CA VAL A 167 -16.39 4.46 3.43
C VAL A 167 -17.46 4.41 4.51
N TRP A 168 -17.90 5.56 5.05
CA TRP A 168 -19.06 5.64 5.94
C TRP A 168 -20.37 5.82 5.19
N GLY A 169 -20.33 6.24 3.93
CA GLY A 169 -21.53 6.53 3.13
C GLY A 169 -22.21 7.83 3.59
N ALA A 170 -21.43 8.73 4.19
CA ALA A 170 -21.91 10.02 4.66
C ALA A 170 -21.97 11.00 3.49
N GLY A 171 -22.95 11.90 3.49
CA GLY A 171 -22.97 13.05 2.59
C GLY A 171 -23.09 12.76 1.08
N ARG A 172 -23.53 11.54 0.68
CA ARG A 172 -23.61 11.12 -0.74
C ARG A 172 -22.28 11.22 -1.49
N THR A 173 -21.15 11.08 -0.79
CA THR A 173 -19.81 11.14 -1.40
C THR A 173 -19.61 9.96 -2.36
N GLY A 174 -19.24 10.26 -3.60
CA GLY A 174 -18.83 9.28 -4.60
C GLY A 174 -17.48 8.64 -4.29
N ASN A 175 -17.01 7.76 -5.18
CA ASN A 175 -15.70 7.12 -5.06
C ASN A 175 -14.57 8.16 -5.28
N PRO A 176 -13.77 8.51 -4.26
CA PRO A 176 -12.74 9.54 -4.38
C PRO A 176 -11.69 9.26 -5.45
N LEU A 177 -11.43 7.98 -5.78
CA LEU A 177 -10.47 7.63 -6.85
C LEU A 177 -10.89 8.17 -8.21
N LEU A 178 -12.20 8.28 -8.48
CA LEU A 178 -12.70 8.82 -9.75
C LEU A 178 -12.41 10.32 -9.90
N ASP A 179 -12.17 11.01 -8.78
CA ASP A 179 -11.81 12.43 -8.71
C ASP A 179 -10.29 12.63 -8.58
N GLY A 180 -9.49 11.57 -8.77
CA GLY A 180 -8.02 11.63 -8.64
C GLY A 180 -7.51 11.70 -7.20
N MET A 181 -8.36 11.38 -6.22
CA MET A 181 -8.00 11.32 -4.80
C MET A 181 -7.62 9.89 -4.40
N GLY A 182 -6.32 9.62 -4.32
CA GLY A 182 -5.75 8.31 -3.97
C GLY A 182 -6.10 7.84 -2.56
N ILE A 183 -5.98 6.55 -2.28
CA ILE A 183 -6.20 6.03 -0.92
C ILE A 183 -5.10 6.57 -0.01
N PRO A 184 -5.39 7.12 1.20
CA PRO A 184 -4.44 7.96 1.93
C PRO A 184 -3.09 7.29 2.20
N SER A 185 -3.09 6.01 2.57
CA SER A 185 -1.86 5.24 2.81
C SER A 185 -1.04 5.02 1.54
N ALA A 186 -1.68 4.82 0.39
CA ALA A 186 -1.00 4.65 -0.89
C ALA A 186 -0.49 5.97 -1.45
N ALA A 187 -1.31 7.02 -1.40
CA ALA A 187 -0.91 8.37 -1.80
C ALA A 187 0.27 8.90 -0.95
N MET A 188 0.28 8.63 0.36
CA MET A 188 1.44 8.90 1.22
C MET A 188 2.69 8.18 0.70
N LEU A 189 2.61 6.86 0.49
CA LEU A 189 3.76 6.08 0.05
C LEU A 189 4.28 6.54 -1.31
N GLU A 190 3.40 6.78 -2.27
CA GLU A 190 3.76 7.34 -3.58
C GLU A 190 4.49 8.68 -3.44
N THR A 191 3.98 9.56 -2.58
CA THR A 191 4.59 10.87 -2.34
C THR A 191 5.99 10.74 -1.73
N VAL A 192 6.14 9.87 -0.73
CA VAL A 192 7.40 9.68 -0.01
C VAL A 192 8.44 8.95 -0.88
N THR A 193 8.05 7.96 -1.67
CA THR A 193 8.97 7.28 -2.61
C THR A 193 9.32 8.17 -3.80
N GLY A 194 8.36 8.95 -4.31
CA GLY A 194 8.59 9.89 -5.40
C GLY A 194 9.59 10.98 -5.04
N ALA A 195 9.55 11.46 -3.79
CA ALA A 195 10.56 12.38 -3.25
C ALA A 195 11.97 11.76 -3.18
N GLU A 196 12.07 10.43 -3.05
CA GLU A 196 13.31 9.66 -3.15
C GLU A 196 13.70 9.30 -4.59
N GLY A 197 12.97 9.80 -5.59
CA GLY A 197 13.23 9.56 -7.00
C GLY A 197 12.77 8.19 -7.49
N PHE A 198 11.82 7.54 -6.80
CA PHE A 198 11.21 6.29 -7.23
C PHE A 198 9.70 6.46 -7.45
N ASP A 199 9.27 6.37 -8.70
CA ASP A 199 7.86 6.36 -9.09
C ASP A 199 7.23 5.02 -8.67
N LEU A 200 6.35 5.01 -7.67
CA LEU A 200 5.83 3.75 -7.13
C LEU A 200 4.65 3.24 -7.95
N THR A 201 3.91 4.12 -8.63
CA THR A 201 2.77 3.78 -9.49
C THR A 201 2.85 4.49 -10.84
N PRO A 202 3.80 4.08 -11.70
CA PRO A 202 3.99 4.75 -12.97
C PRO A 202 2.72 4.73 -13.83
N GLY A 203 2.44 5.85 -14.47
CA GLY A 203 1.26 6.04 -15.31
C GLY A 203 0.02 6.55 -14.59
N LEU A 204 0.09 6.80 -13.28
CA LEU A 204 -0.93 7.55 -12.54
C LEU A 204 -0.42 8.92 -12.10
N GLU A 205 -1.34 9.87 -11.91
CA GLU A 205 -0.99 11.08 -11.14
C GLU A 205 -0.63 10.64 -9.71
N SER A 206 0.50 11.12 -9.17
CA SER A 206 1.05 10.64 -7.88
C SER A 206 0.04 10.71 -6.72
N ARG A 207 -0.85 11.71 -6.72
CA ARG A 207 -1.90 11.86 -5.70
C ARG A 207 -3.05 10.85 -5.81
N ALA A 208 -3.18 10.15 -6.93
CA ALA A 208 -4.26 9.21 -7.24
C ALA A 208 -3.88 7.74 -6.93
N SER A 209 -2.72 7.51 -6.29
CA SER A 209 -2.24 6.16 -6.00
C SER A 209 -3.18 5.37 -5.08
N CYS A 210 -3.24 4.06 -5.30
CA CYS A 210 -4.04 3.13 -4.51
C CYS A 210 -3.32 1.77 -4.35
N PRO A 211 -3.68 0.93 -3.37
CA PRO A 211 -3.10 -0.40 -3.19
C PRO A 211 -3.10 -1.27 -4.46
N GLU A 212 -4.17 -1.24 -5.27
CA GLU A 212 -4.23 -1.94 -6.55
C GLU A 212 -3.22 -1.40 -7.55
N ALA A 213 -3.01 -0.08 -7.63
CA ALA A 213 -2.02 0.51 -8.52
C ALA A 213 -0.60 0.09 -8.13
N ILE A 214 -0.27 0.10 -6.84
CA ILE A 214 1.04 -0.37 -6.32
C ILE A 214 1.25 -1.85 -6.67
N TRP A 215 0.19 -2.65 -6.53
CA TRP A 215 0.19 -4.05 -6.90
C TRP A 215 0.43 -4.27 -8.40
N GLN A 216 -0.26 -3.52 -9.26
CA GLN A 216 -0.09 -3.59 -10.71
C GLN A 216 1.30 -3.11 -11.14
N SER A 217 1.84 -2.08 -10.48
CA SER A 217 3.21 -1.61 -10.64
C SER A 217 4.22 -2.74 -10.40
N ALA A 218 4.13 -3.41 -9.25
CA ALA A 218 5.02 -4.51 -8.92
C ALA A 218 4.96 -5.68 -9.91
N ARG A 219 3.80 -5.93 -10.52
CA ARG A 219 3.59 -7.03 -11.48
C ARG A 219 4.00 -6.69 -12.90
N TRP A 220 3.66 -5.49 -13.38
CA TRP A 220 3.70 -5.18 -14.80
C TRP A 220 4.63 -4.02 -15.14
N TRP A 221 5.06 -3.19 -14.21
CA TRP A 221 5.92 -2.03 -14.50
C TRP A 221 7.42 -2.30 -14.27
N HIS A 222 7.80 -3.55 -14.02
CA HIS A 222 9.18 -3.95 -13.81
C HIS A 222 10.12 -3.66 -15.00
N ASP A 223 9.61 -3.64 -16.24
CA ASP A 223 10.42 -3.26 -17.40
C ASP A 223 10.65 -1.74 -17.46
N TYR A 224 9.65 -0.92 -17.11
CA TYR A 224 9.79 0.54 -16.97
C TYR A 224 10.89 0.90 -15.95
N HIS A 225 10.85 0.31 -14.76
CA HIS A 225 11.89 0.57 -13.74
C HIS A 225 13.29 0.09 -14.14
N LYS A 226 13.38 -0.96 -14.97
CA LYS A 226 14.67 -1.41 -15.52
C LYS A 226 15.19 -0.42 -16.58
N GLU A 227 14.32 0.07 -17.45
CA GLU A 227 14.65 1.07 -18.47
C GLU A 227 15.15 2.37 -17.82
N ASN A 228 14.52 2.80 -16.72
CA ASN A 228 14.93 3.96 -15.93
C ASN A 228 16.10 3.70 -14.96
N LYS A 229 16.65 2.47 -14.93
CA LYS A 229 17.74 2.06 -14.03
C LYS A 229 17.42 2.20 -12.52
N GLU A 230 16.15 2.25 -12.17
CA GLU A 230 15.67 2.30 -10.78
C GLU A 230 15.74 0.92 -10.14
N GLY A 231 15.51 -0.13 -10.92
CA GLY A 231 15.41 -1.52 -10.47
C GLY A 231 13.97 -1.95 -10.17
N ALA A 232 13.67 -3.23 -10.33
CA ALA A 232 12.31 -3.74 -10.17
C ALA A 232 11.90 -3.91 -8.69
N ILE A 233 10.62 -3.70 -8.41
CA ILE A 233 9.99 -4.15 -7.17
C ILE A 233 10.06 -5.68 -7.13
N THR A 234 10.39 -6.24 -5.96
CA THR A 234 10.46 -7.70 -5.74
C THR A 234 9.62 -8.10 -4.54
N GLY A 235 9.39 -9.38 -4.31
CA GLY A 235 8.73 -9.85 -3.08
C GLY A 235 7.79 -11.02 -3.31
N ALA A 236 6.77 -11.11 -2.45
CA ALA A 236 5.82 -12.20 -2.48
C ALA A 236 4.42 -11.75 -2.08
N PHE A 237 3.43 -12.58 -2.41
CA PHE A 237 2.05 -12.33 -2.04
C PHE A 237 1.26 -13.62 -1.81
N CYS A 238 0.14 -13.49 -1.11
CA CYS A 238 -0.82 -14.55 -0.88
C CYS A 238 -2.22 -13.96 -0.98
N THR A 239 -2.99 -14.39 -1.98
CA THR A 239 -4.39 -14.00 -2.16
C THR A 239 -5.28 -15.22 -1.95
N THR A 240 -5.96 -15.28 -0.82
CA THR A 240 -6.84 -16.41 -0.45
C THR A 240 -8.31 -16.04 -0.44
N HIS A 241 -8.62 -14.75 -0.56
CA HIS A 241 -9.98 -14.23 -0.48
C HIS A 241 -10.31 -13.29 -1.64
N TYR A 242 -11.40 -13.62 -2.32
CA TYR A 242 -11.94 -12.91 -3.47
C TYR A 242 -13.31 -12.36 -3.07
N LEU A 243 -13.57 -11.10 -3.40
CA LEU A 243 -14.92 -10.57 -3.24
C LEU A 243 -15.80 -11.10 -4.37
N PRO A 244 -17.07 -11.42 -4.09
CA PRO A 244 -18.01 -11.80 -5.13
C PRO A 244 -18.18 -10.64 -6.12
N THR A 245 -18.30 -11.00 -7.39
CA THR A 245 -18.60 -10.10 -8.51
C THR A 245 -20.10 -9.95 -8.70
#